data_AF-A0A9N9B6C2-F1
#
_entry.id   AF-A0A9N9B6C2-F1
#
_cell.length_a   1.000
_cell.length_b   1.000
_cell.length_c   1.000
_cell.angle_alpha   90.00
_cell.angle_beta   90.00
_cell.angle_gamma   90.00
#
_symmetry.space_group_name_H-M   'P 1'
#
loop_
_entity.id
_entity.type
_entity.pdbx_description
1 polymer ?
#
loop_
_entity_poly.entity_id
_entity_poly.type
_entity_poly.pdbx_seq_one_letter_code
_entity_poly.pdbx_strand_id
1 'polypeptide(L)'
;MPNESKKRAQTSNINESNSEKFTEEKIEQIDSIQELDNQLATYVAEMKQKNGQQYSASSVRCAIAAIHRHLIKHSVISEINIHDQATFSILWEVLNGKLKFLSDLGFSDAKGADVLSIDEILTIFNHKILDSTTPERLLYQIYFYNALLLGIRGKKHFALLLEDFKKREDGGFTVYIYHSKTNQRGAFRNRGKADKILIPYNEEFIQYYNKYILLHPKNADPEFYLQEMEDKDDK
;
A
#
# COMPACT_ATOMS: atom_id res chain seq x y z
N MET A 1 7.74 -64.41 23.65
CA MET A 1 7.34 -64.82 22.29
C MET A 1 5.82 -64.77 22.21
N PRO A 2 5.17 -64.17 21.19
CA PRO A 2 5.66 -63.27 20.13
C PRO A 2 4.86 -61.95 19.95
N ASN A 3 5.54 -61.01 19.29
CA ASN A 3 5.16 -59.72 18.68
C ASN A 3 3.69 -59.47 18.30
N GLU A 4 3.13 -58.38 18.82
CA GLU A 4 2.08 -57.61 18.13
C GLU A 4 2.73 -56.53 17.25
N SER A 5 2.69 -56.77 15.95
CA SER A 5 3.09 -55.83 14.91
C SER A 5 1.99 -54.78 14.69
N LYS A 6 2.37 -53.50 14.79
CA LYS A 6 1.59 -52.34 14.36
C LYS A 6 1.16 -52.53 12.89
N LYS A 7 -0.13 -52.77 12.65
CA LYS A 7 -0.72 -52.54 11.33
C LYS A 7 -1.13 -51.08 11.21
N ARG A 8 -0.32 -50.37 10.43
CA ARG A 8 -0.51 -49.02 9.92
C ARG A 8 -1.81 -49.01 9.09
N ALA A 9 -2.75 -48.11 9.43
CA ALA A 9 -3.93 -47.86 8.59
C ALA A 9 -3.45 -47.48 7.19
N GLN A 10 -3.94 -48.23 6.21
CA GLN A 10 -3.55 -48.14 4.81
C GLN A 10 -4.01 -46.84 4.18
N THR A 11 -3.15 -46.34 3.29
CA THR A 11 -3.25 -45.16 2.44
C THR A 11 -4.30 -45.34 1.34
N SER A 12 -5.56 -45.52 1.72
CA SER A 12 -6.71 -45.60 0.81
C SER A 12 -7.89 -44.94 1.50
N ASN A 13 -8.05 -43.62 1.27
CA ASN A 13 -9.27 -42.81 1.47
C ASN A 13 -9.02 -41.28 1.39
N ILE A 14 -7.83 -40.82 0.99
CA ILE A 14 -7.52 -39.37 0.87
C ILE A 14 -7.50 -38.90 -0.60
N ASN A 15 -7.52 -39.81 -1.59
CA ASN A 15 -7.42 -39.47 -3.00
C ASN A 15 -8.76 -39.49 -3.78
N GLU A 16 -9.90 -39.68 -3.12
CA GLU A 16 -11.22 -39.79 -3.79
C GLU A 16 -12.16 -38.60 -3.54
N SER A 17 -11.70 -37.51 -2.92
CA SER A 17 -12.57 -36.35 -2.62
C SER A 17 -12.17 -35.03 -3.27
N ASN A 18 -11.04 -34.98 -4.00
CA ASN A 18 -10.51 -33.72 -4.55
C ASN A 18 -10.33 -33.70 -6.08
N SER A 19 -10.80 -34.70 -6.82
CA SER A 19 -10.67 -34.73 -8.30
C SER A 19 -11.91 -34.29 -9.07
N GLU A 20 -13.01 -33.89 -8.41
CA GLU A 20 -14.29 -33.60 -9.10
C GLU A 20 -14.78 -32.15 -9.04
N LYS A 21 -14.01 -31.18 -8.52
CA LYS A 21 -14.58 -29.84 -8.22
C LYS A 21 -14.07 -28.62 -8.96
N PHE A 22 -13.21 -28.77 -9.95
CA PHE A 22 -12.91 -27.68 -10.87
C PHE A 22 -12.89 -28.21 -12.29
N THR A 23 -13.82 -27.75 -13.13
CA THR A 23 -13.55 -27.72 -14.56
C THR A 23 -12.29 -26.87 -14.73
N GLU A 24 -11.31 -27.31 -15.54
CA GLU A 24 -10.11 -26.52 -15.90
C GLU A 24 -10.44 -25.27 -16.73
N GLU A 25 -11.71 -24.89 -16.77
CA GLU A 25 -12.21 -23.76 -17.53
C GLU A 25 -11.80 -22.46 -16.84
N LYS A 26 -11.35 -21.50 -17.66
CA LYS A 26 -10.97 -20.19 -17.13
C LYS A 26 -12.21 -19.45 -16.64
N ILE A 27 -12.07 -18.73 -15.53
CA ILE A 27 -13.20 -18.05 -14.87
C ILE A 27 -13.94 -17.07 -15.79
N GLU A 28 -13.24 -16.48 -16.78
CA GLU A 28 -13.84 -15.58 -17.76
C GLU A 28 -14.71 -16.28 -18.81
N GLN A 29 -14.59 -17.60 -18.98
CA GLN A 29 -15.37 -18.39 -19.95
C GLN A 29 -16.67 -18.97 -19.37
N ILE A 30 -16.85 -18.90 -18.06
CA ILE A 30 -18.07 -19.36 -17.39
C ILE A 30 -19.24 -18.48 -17.84
N ASP A 31 -20.23 -19.09 -18.50
CA ASP A 31 -21.42 -18.43 -19.05
C ASP A 31 -22.63 -18.48 -18.10
N SER A 32 -22.58 -19.32 -17.07
CA SER A 32 -23.62 -19.45 -16.04
C SER A 32 -23.29 -18.63 -14.80
N ILE A 33 -24.18 -17.69 -14.47
CA ILE A 33 -24.09 -16.88 -13.23
C ILE A 33 -24.05 -17.78 -11.98
N GLN A 34 -24.88 -18.83 -11.94
CA GLN A 34 -24.93 -19.72 -10.78
C GLN A 34 -23.62 -20.50 -10.60
N GLU A 35 -23.01 -20.93 -11.71
CA GLU A 35 -21.72 -21.61 -11.67
C GLU A 35 -20.62 -20.66 -11.21
N LEU A 36 -20.61 -19.45 -11.77
CA LEU A 36 -19.64 -18.43 -11.38
C LEU A 36 -19.77 -18.03 -9.91
N ASP A 37 -20.99 -17.89 -9.39
CA ASP A 37 -21.26 -17.61 -7.96
C ASP A 37 -20.67 -18.72 -7.05
N ASN A 38 -20.92 -19.99 -7.40
CA ASN A 38 -20.40 -21.14 -6.66
C ASN A 38 -18.87 -21.24 -6.70
N GLN A 39 -18.25 -21.03 -7.87
CA GLN A 39 -16.80 -21.10 -8.01
C GLN A 39 -16.11 -19.97 -7.24
N LEU A 40 -16.65 -18.75 -7.30
CA LEU A 40 -16.12 -17.62 -6.53
C LEU A 40 -16.28 -17.85 -5.02
N ALA A 41 -17.42 -18.37 -4.57
CA ALA A 41 -17.64 -18.73 -3.18
C ALA A 41 -16.63 -19.79 -2.71
N THR A 42 -16.38 -20.81 -3.53
CA THR A 42 -15.43 -21.90 -3.23
C THR A 42 -14.01 -21.34 -3.13
N TYR A 43 -13.60 -20.50 -4.08
CA TYR A 43 -12.32 -19.79 -4.03
C TYR A 43 -12.14 -19.01 -2.72
N VAL A 44 -13.16 -18.26 -2.28
CA VAL A 44 -13.10 -17.47 -1.03
C VAL A 44 -13.04 -18.35 0.21
N ALA A 45 -13.78 -19.46 0.23
CA ALA A 45 -13.72 -20.42 1.33
C ALA A 45 -12.30 -20.99 1.48
N GLU A 46 -11.71 -21.40 0.36
CA GLU A 46 -10.45 -22.14 0.32
C GLU A 46 -9.20 -21.25 0.34
N MET A 47 -9.31 -19.96 -0.03
CA MET A 47 -8.13 -19.10 -0.16
C MET A 47 -7.33 -19.02 1.14
N LYS A 48 -6.06 -19.39 1.02
CA LYS A 48 -5.01 -19.36 2.05
C LYS A 48 -3.66 -19.05 1.41
N GLN A 49 -2.72 -18.61 2.22
CA GLN A 49 -1.34 -18.46 1.82
C GLN A 49 -0.70 -19.82 1.52
N LYS A 50 0.40 -19.83 0.75
CA LYS A 50 1.14 -21.07 0.43
C LYS A 50 1.63 -21.84 1.67
N ASN A 51 1.88 -21.13 2.77
CA ASN A 51 2.27 -21.71 4.05
C ASN A 51 1.06 -22.21 4.89
N GLY A 52 -0.16 -22.18 4.34
CA GLY A 52 -1.39 -22.59 5.01
C GLY A 52 -2.01 -21.54 5.93
N GLN A 53 -1.38 -20.38 6.12
CA GLN A 53 -1.90 -19.31 6.96
C GLN A 53 -3.04 -18.55 6.27
N GLN A 54 -3.87 -17.90 7.08
CA GLN A 54 -4.96 -17.05 6.59
C GLN A 54 -4.43 -15.75 5.99
N TYR A 55 -5.15 -15.20 5.01
CA TYR A 55 -4.92 -13.84 4.53
C TYR A 55 -5.55 -12.81 5.48
N SER A 56 -5.11 -11.55 5.42
CA SER A 56 -5.82 -10.45 6.07
C SER A 56 -7.18 -10.17 5.42
N ALA A 57 -8.12 -9.61 6.18
CA ALA A 57 -9.41 -9.16 5.65
C ALA A 57 -9.25 -8.19 4.46
N SER A 58 -8.29 -7.27 4.54
CA SER A 58 -7.93 -6.36 3.44
C SER A 58 -7.51 -7.10 2.17
N SER A 59 -6.70 -8.15 2.30
CA SER A 59 -6.21 -8.94 1.16
C SER A 59 -7.34 -9.70 0.48
N VAL A 60 -8.28 -10.25 1.25
CA VAL A 60 -9.48 -10.91 0.71
C VAL A 60 -10.33 -9.91 -0.09
N ARG A 61 -10.60 -8.71 0.46
CA ARG A 61 -11.36 -7.67 -0.27
C ARG A 61 -10.64 -7.22 -1.54
N CYS A 62 -9.32 -7.04 -1.48
CA CYS A 62 -8.51 -6.70 -2.65
C CYS A 62 -8.56 -7.78 -3.73
N ALA A 63 -8.56 -9.06 -3.36
CA ALA A 63 -8.69 -10.17 -4.29
C ALA A 63 -10.04 -10.13 -5.02
N ILE A 64 -11.16 -9.97 -4.28
CA ILE A 64 -12.50 -9.83 -4.89
C ILE A 64 -12.57 -8.63 -5.85
N ALA A 65 -12.02 -7.47 -5.45
CA ALA A 65 -11.99 -6.30 -6.33
C ALA A 65 -11.13 -6.53 -7.59
N ALA A 66 -10.04 -7.29 -7.48
CA ALA A 66 -9.21 -7.65 -8.62
C ALA A 66 -9.93 -8.60 -9.58
N ILE A 67 -10.62 -9.61 -9.04
CA ILE A 67 -11.44 -10.55 -9.82
C ILE A 67 -12.57 -9.80 -10.53
N HIS A 68 -13.30 -8.93 -9.83
CA HIS A 68 -14.36 -8.12 -10.44
C HIS A 68 -13.86 -7.30 -11.63
N ARG A 69 -12.73 -6.58 -11.46
CA ARG A 69 -12.11 -5.81 -12.55
C ARG A 69 -11.70 -6.68 -13.73
N HIS A 70 -11.25 -7.91 -13.46
CA HIS A 70 -10.89 -8.85 -14.51
C HIS A 70 -12.13 -9.32 -15.27
N LEU A 71 -13.19 -9.72 -14.56
CA LEU A 71 -14.44 -10.20 -15.14
C LEU A 71 -15.15 -9.13 -15.97
N ILE A 72 -15.20 -7.87 -15.52
CA ILE A 72 -15.77 -6.75 -16.32
C ILE A 72 -15.13 -6.67 -17.72
N LYS A 73 -13.83 -6.96 -17.83
CA LYS A 73 -13.08 -6.79 -19.07
C LYS A 73 -13.08 -8.05 -19.95
N HIS A 74 -13.20 -9.22 -19.35
CA HIS A 74 -12.87 -10.48 -20.01
C HIS A 74 -14.01 -11.51 -20.00
N SER A 75 -15.03 -11.35 -19.15
CA SER A 75 -16.11 -12.33 -19.03
C SER A 75 -16.94 -12.42 -20.30
N VAL A 76 -17.37 -13.63 -20.63
CA VAL A 76 -18.40 -13.88 -21.65
C VAL A 76 -19.79 -13.40 -21.22
N ILE A 77 -20.03 -13.24 -19.91
CA ILE A 77 -21.27 -12.68 -19.36
C ILE A 77 -21.24 -11.16 -19.50
N SER A 78 -22.15 -10.63 -20.32
CA SER A 78 -22.32 -9.19 -20.51
C SER A 78 -22.77 -8.50 -19.21
N GLU A 79 -22.21 -7.31 -18.95
CA GLU A 79 -22.59 -6.45 -17.82
C GLU A 79 -22.48 -7.11 -16.44
N ILE A 80 -21.55 -8.06 -16.29
CA ILE A 80 -21.33 -8.75 -15.03
C ILE A 80 -21.00 -7.78 -13.88
N ASN A 81 -21.68 -7.96 -12.76
CA ASN A 81 -21.44 -7.22 -11.53
C ASN A 81 -21.46 -8.18 -10.33
N ILE A 82 -20.30 -8.67 -9.92
CA ILE A 82 -20.20 -9.60 -8.77
C ILE A 82 -20.49 -8.92 -7.42
N HIS A 83 -20.69 -7.59 -7.41
CA HIS A 83 -21.13 -6.86 -6.22
C HIS A 83 -22.65 -6.80 -6.07
N ASP A 84 -23.43 -7.29 -7.04
CA ASP A 84 -24.86 -7.52 -6.86
C ASP A 84 -25.09 -8.71 -5.93
N GLN A 85 -25.47 -8.42 -4.69
CA GLN A 85 -25.67 -9.43 -3.64
C GLN A 85 -26.90 -10.31 -3.90
N ALA A 86 -27.87 -9.84 -4.68
CA ALA A 86 -29.03 -10.66 -5.04
C ALA A 86 -28.65 -11.71 -6.07
N THR A 87 -27.79 -11.34 -7.04
CA THR A 87 -27.31 -12.24 -8.09
C THR A 87 -26.21 -13.19 -7.60
N PHE A 88 -25.29 -12.71 -6.77
CA PHE A 88 -24.14 -13.47 -6.25
C PHE A 88 -24.30 -13.79 -4.75
N SER A 89 -25.47 -14.29 -4.38
CA SER A 89 -25.84 -14.50 -2.98
C SER A 89 -24.91 -15.47 -2.25
N ILE A 90 -24.46 -16.55 -2.92
CA ILE A 90 -23.62 -17.58 -2.31
C ILE A 90 -22.22 -17.03 -2.03
N LEU A 91 -21.64 -16.33 -3.01
CA LEU A 91 -20.38 -15.61 -2.85
C LEU A 91 -20.44 -14.66 -1.66
N TRP A 92 -21.49 -13.85 -1.56
CA TRP A 92 -21.59 -12.85 -0.51
C TRP A 92 -21.82 -13.45 0.88
N GLU A 93 -22.56 -14.55 1.00
CA GLU A 93 -22.68 -15.30 2.26
C GLU A 93 -21.30 -15.81 2.72
N VAL A 94 -20.56 -16.47 1.83
CA VAL A 94 -19.24 -17.02 2.13
C VAL A 94 -18.21 -15.92 2.40
N LEU A 95 -18.22 -14.84 1.61
CA LEU A 95 -17.31 -13.70 1.80
C LEU A 95 -17.54 -13.03 3.15
N ASN A 96 -18.79 -12.77 3.53
CA ASN A 96 -19.10 -12.17 4.82
C ASN A 96 -18.71 -13.09 5.97
N GLY A 97 -18.99 -14.40 5.85
CA GLY A 97 -18.56 -15.41 6.82
C GLY A 97 -17.04 -15.45 6.98
N LYS A 98 -16.29 -15.46 5.87
CA LYS A 98 -14.82 -15.41 5.85
C LYS A 98 -14.29 -14.15 6.52
N LEU A 99 -14.82 -12.98 6.18
CA LEU A 99 -14.37 -11.70 6.76
C LEU A 99 -14.65 -11.63 8.27
N LYS A 100 -15.80 -12.14 8.72
CA LYS A 100 -16.11 -12.24 10.15
C LYS A 100 -15.14 -13.16 10.87
N PHE A 101 -14.91 -14.36 10.33
CA PHE A 101 -13.94 -15.31 10.86
C PHE A 101 -12.52 -14.71 10.96
N LEU A 102 -12.08 -13.97 9.94
CA LEU A 102 -10.78 -13.28 9.97
C LEU A 102 -10.72 -12.18 11.03
N SER A 103 -11.81 -11.44 11.21
CA SER A 103 -11.92 -10.42 12.26
C SER A 103 -11.84 -11.04 13.65
N ASP A 104 -12.53 -12.16 13.88
CA ASP A 104 -12.53 -12.88 15.17
C ASP A 104 -11.14 -13.43 15.51
N LEU A 105 -10.32 -13.73 14.50
CA LEU A 105 -8.92 -14.14 14.64
C LEU A 105 -7.93 -12.96 14.77
N GLY A 106 -8.38 -11.71 14.70
CA GLY A 106 -7.52 -10.52 14.75
C GLY A 106 -6.83 -10.17 13.42
N PHE A 107 -7.20 -10.80 12.30
CA PHE A 107 -6.74 -10.46 10.95
C PHE A 107 -7.61 -9.41 10.26
N SER A 108 -8.23 -8.51 11.04
CA SER A 108 -8.96 -7.36 10.52
C SER A 108 -8.02 -6.40 9.78
N ASP A 109 -8.57 -5.34 9.20
CA ASP A 109 -7.75 -4.34 8.51
C ASP A 109 -6.66 -3.84 9.46
N ALA A 110 -5.41 -3.84 8.97
CA ALA A 110 -4.25 -3.48 9.77
C ALA A 110 -4.52 -2.13 10.44
N LYS A 111 -4.38 -2.09 11.78
CA LYS A 111 -4.27 -0.81 12.48
C LYS A 111 -3.14 -0.03 11.79
N GLY A 112 -3.37 1.27 11.57
CA GLY A 112 -2.32 2.14 11.05
C GLY A 112 -1.05 1.96 11.88
N ALA A 113 0.11 2.15 11.25
CA ALA A 113 1.39 2.06 11.96
C ALA A 113 1.34 2.90 13.25
N ASP A 114 1.88 2.34 14.34
CA ASP A 114 2.00 3.05 15.60
C ASP A 114 2.77 4.36 15.40
N VAL A 115 2.36 5.39 16.14
CA VAL A 115 3.07 6.67 16.14
C VAL A 115 4.43 6.44 16.77
N LEU A 116 5.49 6.94 16.13
CA LEU A 116 6.83 6.92 16.72
C LEU A 116 6.82 7.65 18.07
N SER A 117 7.36 7.00 19.09
CA SER A 117 7.63 7.64 20.37
C SER A 117 8.71 8.72 20.23
N ILE A 118 8.77 9.64 21.20
CA ILE A 118 9.80 10.68 21.24
C ILE A 118 11.20 10.04 21.29
N ASP A 119 11.39 8.96 22.05
CA ASP A 119 12.67 8.26 22.17
C ASP A 119 13.12 7.61 20.85
N GLU A 120 12.19 7.03 20.10
CA GLU A 120 12.48 6.49 18.76
C GLU A 120 12.84 7.60 17.78
N ILE A 121 12.13 8.74 17.82
CA ILE A 121 12.44 9.91 17.00
C ILE A 121 13.85 10.42 17.31
N LEU A 122 14.20 10.56 18.60
CA LEU A 122 15.53 10.98 19.03
C LEU A 122 16.61 9.98 18.62
N THR A 123 16.32 8.68 18.73
CA THR A 123 17.23 7.62 18.30
C THR A 123 17.52 7.72 16.80
N ILE A 124 16.50 7.99 15.97
CA ILE A 124 16.66 8.19 14.53
C ILE A 124 17.50 9.44 14.26
N PHE A 125 17.20 10.58 14.90
CA PHE A 125 17.96 11.83 14.70
C PHE A 125 19.43 11.73 15.12
N ASN A 126 19.74 10.94 16.16
CA ASN A 126 21.11 10.71 16.61
C ASN A 126 21.89 9.72 15.74
N HIS A 127 21.24 9.10 14.75
CA HIS A 127 21.89 8.14 13.88
C HIS A 127 22.82 8.83 12.87
N LYS A 128 24.02 8.28 12.65
CA LYS A 128 25.08 8.85 11.80
C LYS A 128 24.66 9.26 10.37
N ILE A 129 23.59 8.66 9.83
CA ILE A 129 23.14 8.95 8.46
C ILE A 129 22.33 10.27 8.40
N LEU A 130 21.90 10.81 9.55
CA LEU A 130 21.17 12.08 9.66
C LEU A 130 22.03 13.23 10.22
N ASP A 131 23.35 13.04 10.36
CA ASP A 131 24.24 14.02 11.01
C ASP A 131 24.54 15.30 10.18
N SER A 132 23.90 15.46 9.01
CA SER A 132 23.95 16.67 8.16
C SER A 132 25.33 17.10 7.65
N THR A 133 26.34 16.25 7.83
CA THR A 133 27.75 16.55 7.52
C THR A 133 28.05 16.53 6.03
N THR A 134 27.30 15.75 5.25
CA THR A 134 27.36 15.70 3.78
C THR A 134 26.04 16.20 3.17
N PRO A 135 26.03 16.64 1.89
CA PRO A 135 24.80 17.00 1.20
C PRO A 135 23.74 15.88 1.24
N GLU A 136 24.16 14.63 1.01
CA GLU A 136 23.31 13.45 1.08
C GLU A 136 22.67 13.26 2.47
N ARG A 137 23.46 13.40 3.54
CA ARG A 137 22.94 13.26 4.92
C ARG A 137 22.04 14.42 5.33
N LEU A 138 22.30 15.62 4.83
CA LEU A 138 21.40 16.76 4.98
C LEU A 138 20.07 16.50 4.27
N LEU A 139 20.11 15.94 3.06
CA LEU A 139 18.92 15.53 2.31
C LEU A 139 18.09 14.52 3.10
N TYR A 140 18.71 13.48 3.66
CA TYR A 140 18.00 12.49 4.49
C TYR A 140 17.38 13.11 5.75
N GLN A 141 18.08 14.03 6.39
CA GLN A 141 17.56 14.73 7.56
C GLN A 141 16.33 15.58 7.23
N ILE A 142 16.39 16.34 6.13
CA ILE A 142 15.25 17.12 5.64
C ILE A 142 14.10 16.22 5.18
N TYR A 143 14.40 15.11 4.53
CA TYR A 143 13.40 14.11 4.16
C TYR A 143 12.64 13.62 5.39
N PHE A 144 13.35 13.29 6.46
CA PHE A 144 12.75 12.83 7.71
C PHE A 144 11.95 13.94 8.42
N TYR A 145 12.47 15.18 8.48
CA TYR A 145 11.70 16.33 9.00
C TYR A 145 10.41 16.56 8.23
N ASN A 146 10.45 16.52 6.90
CA ASN A 146 9.25 16.67 6.08
C ASN A 146 8.25 15.53 6.35
N ALA A 147 8.70 14.28 6.53
CA ALA A 147 7.82 13.17 6.88
C ALA A 147 7.12 13.39 8.23
N LEU A 148 7.86 13.89 9.23
CA LEU A 148 7.36 14.12 10.58
C LEU A 148 6.44 15.35 10.67
N LEU A 149 6.86 16.49 10.12
CA LEU A 149 6.18 17.79 10.27
C LEU A 149 5.02 17.97 9.29
N LEU A 150 5.11 17.39 8.09
CA LEU A 150 4.09 17.53 7.06
C LEU A 150 3.15 16.32 6.98
N GLY A 151 3.48 15.22 7.66
CA GLY A 151 2.69 13.98 7.63
C GLY A 151 2.62 13.33 6.24
N ILE A 152 3.54 13.68 5.34
CA ILE A 152 3.62 13.11 3.99
C ILE A 152 4.42 11.81 4.00
N ARG A 153 4.08 10.89 3.09
CA ARG A 153 4.70 9.56 2.99
C ARG A 153 4.84 9.14 1.53
N GLY A 154 5.85 8.33 1.24
CA GLY A 154 6.06 7.69 -0.05
C GLY A 154 6.04 8.67 -1.23
N LYS A 155 5.22 8.39 -2.25
CA LYS A 155 5.18 9.17 -3.50
C LYS A 155 4.82 10.65 -3.33
N LYS A 156 4.25 11.06 -2.19
CA LYS A 156 3.94 12.47 -1.93
C LYS A 156 5.19 13.33 -1.71
N HIS A 157 6.30 12.75 -1.22
CA HIS A 157 7.56 13.48 -1.07
C HIS A 157 8.07 13.99 -2.42
N PHE A 158 8.06 13.14 -3.44
CA PHE A 158 8.55 13.48 -4.78
C PHE A 158 7.66 14.45 -5.57
N ALA A 159 6.51 14.84 -5.01
CA ALA A 159 5.65 15.85 -5.61
C ALA A 159 5.88 17.26 -5.01
N LEU A 160 6.70 17.38 -3.96
CA LEU A 160 7.04 18.68 -3.37
C LEU A 160 7.98 19.45 -4.29
N LEU A 161 7.71 20.74 -4.47
CA LEU A 161 8.62 21.66 -5.14
C LEU A 161 9.25 22.62 -4.14
N LEU A 162 10.43 23.14 -4.48
CA LEU A 162 11.12 24.13 -3.66
C LEU A 162 10.24 25.37 -3.42
N GLU A 163 9.51 25.80 -4.44
CA GLU A 163 8.62 26.96 -4.38
C GLU A 163 7.42 26.79 -3.46
N ASP A 164 7.07 25.55 -3.08
CA ASP A 164 5.96 25.27 -2.17
C ASP A 164 6.29 25.66 -0.72
N PHE A 165 7.58 25.89 -0.41
CA PHE A 165 8.06 26.34 0.88
C PHE A 165 8.22 27.87 0.88
N LYS A 166 7.26 28.58 1.47
CA LYS A 166 7.30 30.04 1.61
C LYS A 166 7.78 30.43 3.00
N LYS A 167 8.95 31.08 3.06
CA LYS A 167 9.49 31.63 4.31
C LYS A 167 8.55 32.69 4.87
N ARG A 168 8.32 32.67 6.18
CA ARG A 168 7.50 33.63 6.91
C ARG A 168 8.40 34.62 7.66
N GLU A 169 7.83 35.77 8.04
CA GLU A 169 8.53 36.82 8.80
C GLU A 169 9.03 36.32 10.16
N ASP A 170 8.30 35.39 10.80
CA ASP A 170 8.68 34.77 12.07
C ASP A 170 9.82 33.75 11.94
N GLY A 171 10.39 33.58 10.75
CA GLY A 171 11.45 32.60 10.48
C GLY A 171 10.96 31.17 10.23
N GLY A 172 9.66 30.90 10.36
CA GLY A 172 9.07 29.61 10.00
C GLY A 172 8.81 29.46 8.50
N PHE A 173 8.12 28.39 8.11
CA PHE A 173 7.66 28.17 6.73
C PHE A 173 6.15 27.94 6.66
N THR A 174 5.54 28.49 5.63
CA THR A 174 4.28 27.99 5.10
C THR A 174 4.59 27.00 4.00
N VAL A 175 4.09 25.77 4.11
CA VAL A 175 4.23 24.74 3.08
C VAL A 175 2.89 24.46 2.41
N TYR A 176 2.85 24.53 1.09
CA TYR A 176 1.66 24.25 0.29
C TYR A 176 1.71 22.83 -0.27
N ILE A 177 0.81 21.96 0.21
CA ILE A 177 0.77 20.56 -0.22
C ILE A 177 -0.42 20.36 -1.16
N TYR A 178 -0.12 20.13 -2.42
CA TYR A 178 -1.13 19.87 -3.43
C TYR A 178 -1.53 18.39 -3.43
N HIS A 179 -2.83 18.11 -3.33
CA HIS A 179 -3.36 16.76 -3.39
C HIS A 179 -3.99 16.46 -4.75
N SER A 180 -3.37 15.60 -5.55
CA SER A 180 -4.10 14.91 -6.61
C SER A 180 -4.86 13.73 -5.98
N LYS A 181 -6.13 13.94 -5.61
CA LYS A 181 -7.00 12.86 -5.10
C LYS A 181 -7.40 11.83 -6.17
N THR A 182 -7.15 12.13 -7.44
CA THR A 182 -7.31 11.20 -8.57
C THR A 182 -6.21 11.51 -9.57
N ASN A 183 -5.70 10.48 -10.26
CA ASN A 183 -4.74 10.65 -11.36
C ASN A 183 -5.37 11.37 -12.58
N GLN A 184 -6.60 11.88 -12.43
CA GLN A 184 -7.24 12.83 -13.33
C GLN A 184 -6.64 14.22 -13.10
N ARG A 185 -5.32 14.36 -13.33
CA ARG A 185 -4.78 15.67 -13.69
C ARG A 185 -5.66 16.13 -14.86
N GLY A 186 -6.59 17.05 -14.59
CA GLY A 186 -7.50 17.55 -15.62
C GLY A 186 -6.67 18.03 -16.80
N ALA A 187 -7.30 18.19 -17.97
CA ALA A 187 -6.63 18.56 -19.21
C ALA A 187 -5.68 19.79 -19.12
N PHE A 188 -5.74 20.54 -18.02
CA PHE A 188 -4.88 21.65 -17.66
C PHE A 188 -4.08 21.30 -16.41
N ARG A 189 -2.76 21.58 -16.42
CA ARG A 189 -1.77 21.38 -15.33
C ARG A 189 -2.05 22.22 -14.07
N ASN A 190 -3.31 22.42 -13.68
CA ASN A 190 -3.65 23.15 -12.47
C ASN A 190 -3.42 22.24 -11.26
N ARG A 191 -2.59 22.68 -10.31
CA ARG A 191 -2.20 21.90 -9.13
C ARG A 191 -3.35 21.61 -8.14
N GLY A 192 -4.58 22.00 -8.46
CA GLY A 192 -5.74 21.79 -7.60
C GLY A 192 -5.68 22.62 -6.31
N LYS A 193 -6.47 22.22 -5.32
CA LYS A 193 -6.51 22.86 -3.99
C LYS A 193 -5.31 22.38 -3.16
N ALA A 194 -4.57 23.31 -2.56
CA ALA A 194 -3.48 23.01 -1.63
C ALA A 194 -3.97 23.01 -0.18
N ASP A 195 -3.45 22.06 0.59
CA ASP A 195 -3.46 22.14 2.05
C ASP A 195 -2.28 23.00 2.50
N LYS A 196 -2.53 23.88 3.48
CA LYS A 196 -1.52 24.78 4.02
C LYS A 196 -1.04 24.23 5.37
N ILE A 197 0.22 23.82 5.43
CA ILE A 197 0.85 23.34 6.66
C ILE A 197 1.86 24.38 7.16
N LEU A 198 1.87 24.64 8.45
CA LEU A 198 2.80 25.56 9.09
C LEU A 198 3.94 24.76 9.73
N ILE A 199 5.17 25.03 9.29
CA ILE A 199 6.37 24.65 10.03
C ILE A 199 6.68 25.82 10.97
N PRO A 200 6.55 25.64 12.30
CA PRO A 200 6.83 26.71 13.24
C PRO A 200 8.32 27.04 13.24
N TYR A 201 8.66 28.25 13.66
CA TYR A 201 10.06 28.59 13.91
C TYR A 201 10.57 27.81 15.12
N ASN A 202 11.65 27.07 14.91
CA ASN A 202 12.47 26.47 15.93
C ASN A 202 13.89 26.43 15.37
N GLU A 203 14.84 26.99 16.11
CA GLU A 203 16.22 27.15 15.68
C GLU A 203 16.87 25.82 15.27
N GLU A 204 16.60 24.74 16.02
CA GLU A 204 17.25 23.45 15.83
C GLU A 204 17.00 22.87 14.44
N PHE A 205 15.77 22.96 13.92
CA PHE A 205 15.44 22.40 12.61
C PHE A 205 15.37 23.42 11.47
N ILE A 206 15.03 24.69 11.74
CA ILE A 206 14.96 25.72 10.71
C ILE A 206 16.33 25.98 10.09
N GLN A 207 17.41 25.87 10.86
CA GLN A 207 18.77 25.99 10.33
C GLN A 207 19.06 24.96 9.22
N TYR A 208 18.55 23.72 9.35
CA TYR A 208 18.74 22.69 8.34
C TYR A 208 17.94 23.01 7.07
N TYR A 209 16.69 23.49 7.20
CA TYR A 209 15.92 23.94 6.05
C TYR A 209 16.61 25.10 5.32
N ASN A 210 17.09 26.09 6.06
CA ASN A 210 17.81 27.22 5.48
C ASN A 210 19.10 26.76 4.78
N LYS A 211 19.88 25.88 5.43
CA LYS A 211 21.10 25.30 4.85
C LYS A 211 20.79 24.53 3.56
N TYR A 212 19.75 23.70 3.57
CA TYR A 212 19.34 22.91 2.41
C TYR A 212 18.90 23.80 1.24
N ILE A 213 18.00 24.75 1.49
CA ILE A 213 17.50 25.67 0.46
C ILE A 213 18.64 26.55 -0.08
N LEU A 214 19.58 26.98 0.77
CA LEU A 214 20.75 27.77 0.34
C LEU A 214 21.68 26.96 -0.58
N LEU A 215 21.87 25.67 -0.28
CA LEU A 215 22.71 24.77 -1.07
C LEU A 215 21.99 24.26 -2.33
N HIS A 216 20.68 24.48 -2.46
CA HIS A 216 19.91 24.08 -3.63
C HIS A 216 20.42 24.85 -4.87
N PRO A 217 20.89 24.16 -5.93
CA PRO A 217 21.38 24.83 -7.11
C PRO A 217 20.28 25.65 -7.79
N LYS A 218 20.63 26.85 -8.27
CA LYS A 218 19.69 27.78 -8.92
C LYS A 218 19.18 27.30 -10.28
N ASN A 219 19.95 26.43 -10.94
CA ASN A 219 19.64 25.87 -12.25
C ASN A 219 19.17 24.40 -12.15
N ALA A 220 18.90 23.90 -10.94
CA ALA A 220 18.38 22.56 -10.74
C ALA A 220 16.89 22.49 -11.09
N ASP A 221 16.40 21.26 -11.19
CA ASP A 221 14.98 20.95 -11.31
C ASP A 221 14.16 21.56 -10.15
N PRO A 222 12.88 21.91 -10.40
CA PRO A 222 12.04 22.59 -9.41
C PRO A 222 11.64 21.69 -8.21
N GLU A 223 11.83 20.39 -8.33
CA GLU A 223 11.61 19.39 -7.31
C GLU A 223 12.38 19.74 -6.02
N PHE A 224 11.71 19.60 -4.88
CA PHE A 224 12.31 19.91 -3.60
C PHE A 224 13.49 18.98 -3.28
N TYR A 225 13.40 17.71 -3.67
CA TYR A 225 14.45 16.70 -3.46
C TYR A 225 15.19 16.47 -4.77
N LEU A 226 16.50 16.75 -4.78
CA LEU A 226 17.35 16.52 -5.94
C LEU A 226 17.97 15.12 -5.89
N GLN A 227 18.14 14.50 -7.05
CA GLN A 227 18.94 13.28 -7.19
C GLN A 227 20.41 13.67 -7.42
N GLU A 228 21.32 12.86 -6.88
CA GLU A 228 22.72 12.96 -7.26
C GLU A 228 22.86 12.60 -8.74
N MET A 229 23.54 13.45 -9.50
CA MET A 229 23.93 13.10 -10.86
C MET A 229 25.00 12.03 -10.74
N GLU A 230 24.74 10.82 -11.23
CA GLU A 230 25.83 9.87 -11.49
C GLU A 230 26.74 10.55 -12.52
N ASP A 231 27.99 10.81 -12.12
CA ASP A 231 29.01 11.23 -13.06
C ASP A 231 29.01 10.20 -14.18
N LYS A 232 28.68 10.64 -15.39
CA LYS A 232 28.86 9.79 -16.56
C LYS A 232 30.36 9.51 -16.60
N ASP A 233 30.74 8.29 -16.23
CA ASP A 233 32.07 7.77 -16.50
C ASP A 233 32.40 8.11 -17.95
N ASP A 234 33.36 9.03 -18.12
CA ASP A 234 33.96 9.34 -19.40
C ASP A 234 34.55 8.03 -19.95
N LYS A 235 33.81 7.41 -20.87
CA LYS A 235 34.27 6.27 -21.67
C LYS A 235 35.15 6.74 -22.82
#